data_AF-A0A7L0HV85-F1
#
_entry.id   AF-A0A7L0HV85-F1
#
_cell.length_a   1.000
_cell.length_b   1.000
_cell.length_c   1.000
_cell.angle_alpha   90.00
_cell.angle_beta   90.00
_cell.angle_gamma   90.00
#
_symmetry.space_group_name_H-M   'P 1'
#
loop_
_entity.id
_entity.type
_entity.pdbx_description
1 polymer ?
#
loop_
_entity_poly.entity_id
_entity_poly.type
_entity_poly.pdbx_seq_one_letter_code
_entity_poly.pdbx_strand_id
1 'polypeptide(L)' 'VLSRIIRLQAVLEVIINQVVSALELIAAQQTEMQTALYQNRLALDYLLAEEGGVCSKF' A
#
# COMPACT_ATOMS: atom_id res chain seq x y z
N VAL A 1 -7.43 40.49 13.44
CA VAL A 1 -7.57 39.07 13.85
C VAL A 1 -8.18 38.21 12.72
N LEU A 2 -9.35 38.57 12.19
CA LEU A 2 -10.05 37.82 11.13
C LEU A 2 -9.21 37.54 9.87
N SER A 3 -8.48 38.53 9.37
CA SER A 3 -7.61 38.37 8.18
C SER A 3 -6.50 37.34 8.35
N ARG A 4 -6.00 37.16 9.58
CA ARG A 4 -5.00 36.13 9.91
C ARG A 4 -5.63 34.75 9.91
N ILE A 5 -6.86 34.63 10.42
CA ILE A 5 -7.61 33.37 10.48
C ILE A 5 -7.92 32.88 9.06
N ILE A 6 -8.41 33.75 8.17
CA ILE A 6 -8.72 33.38 6.77
C ILE A 6 -7.47 32.86 6.05
N ARG A 7 -6.32 33.51 6.24
CA ARG A 7 -5.04 33.07 5.64
C ARG A 7 -4.59 31.71 6.19
N LEU A 8 -4.73 31.48 7.49
CA LEU A 8 -4.39 30.19 8.10
C LEU A 8 -5.31 29.07 7.61
N GLN A 9 -6.59 29.36 7.42
CA GLN A 9 -7.56 28.39 6.92
C GLN A 9 -7.24 27.98 5.47
N ALA A 10 -6.87 28.92 4.60
CA ALA A 10 -6.43 28.60 3.25
C ALA A 10 -5.16 27.72 3.21
N VAL A 11 -4.19 28.01 4.09
CA VAL A 11 -2.98 27.18 4.21
C VAL A 11 -3.32 25.77 4.71
N LEU A 12 -4.21 25.67 5.70
CA LEU A 12 -4.64 24.38 6.24
C LEU A 12 -5.36 23.54 5.17
N GLU A 13 -6.20 24.16 4.36
CA GLU A 13 -6.91 23.48 3.27
C GLU A 13 -5.95 22.89 2.23
N VAL A 14 -4.91 23.64 1.84
CA VAL A 14 -3.86 23.14 0.94
C VAL A 14 -3.14 21.94 1.55
N ILE A 15 -2.76 22.01 2.82
CA ILE A 15 -2.07 20.93 3.53
C ILE A 15 -2.97 19.69 3.60
N ILE A 16 -4.25 19.85 3.97
CA ILE A 16 -5.20 18.73 4.06
C ILE A 16 -5.34 18.06 2.70
N ASN A 17 -5.50 18.83 1.61
CA ASN A 17 -5.61 18.26 0.27
C ASN A 17 -4.35 17.46 -0.13
N GLN A 18 -3.16 17.99 0.18
CA GLN A 18 -1.90 17.27 -0.07
C GLN A 18 -1.79 15.98 0.75
N VAL A 19 -2.22 16.01 2.02
CA VAL A 19 -2.22 14.83 2.90
C VAL A 19 -3.21 13.78 2.38
N VAL A 20 -4.41 14.19 1.96
CA VAL A 20 -5.42 13.27 1.39
C VAL A 20 -4.86 12.60 0.14
N SER A 21 -4.29 13.34 -0.81
CA SER A 21 -3.70 12.75 -2.01
C SER A 21 -2.53 11.80 -1.70
N ALA A 22 -1.69 12.12 -0.72
CA ALA A 22 -0.62 11.23 -0.30
C ALA A 22 -1.16 9.93 0.32
N LEU A 23 -2.22 10.01 1.13
CA LEU A 23 -2.88 8.84 1.71
C LEU A 23 -3.56 7.96 0.65
N GLU A 24 -4.17 8.55 -0.37
CA GLU A 24 -4.74 7.82 -1.51
C GLU A 24 -3.68 7.02 -2.26
N LEU A 25 -2.51 7.61 -2.50
CA LEU A 25 -1.37 6.92 -3.13
C LEU A 25 -0.85 5.77 -2.26
N ILE A 26 -0.72 5.99 -0.95
CA ILE A 26 -0.28 4.95 -0.01
C ILE A 26 -1.30 3.80 0.01
N ALA A 27 -2.59 4.09 0.04
CA ALA A 27 -3.65 3.09 0.05
C ALA A 27 -3.61 2.24 -1.23
N ALA A 28 -3.46 2.87 -2.40
CA ALA A 28 -3.32 2.17 -3.67
C ALA A 28 -2.09 1.24 -3.69
N GLN A 29 -0.93 1.75 -3.25
CA GLN A 29 0.30 0.95 -3.18
C GLN A 29 0.20 -0.21 -2.20
N GLN A 30 -0.47 0.00 -1.06
CA GLN A 30 -0.70 -1.03 -0.06
C GLN A 30 -1.58 -2.15 -0.62
N THR A 31 -2.66 -1.81 -1.35
CA THR A 31 -3.50 -2.81 -2.00
C THR A 31 -2.71 -3.62 -3.02
N GLU A 32 -1.94 -2.96 -3.89
CA GLU A 32 -1.11 -3.65 -4.88
C GLU A 32 -0.09 -4.60 -4.21
N MET A 33 0.59 -4.14 -3.16
CA MET A 33 1.54 -4.95 -2.41
C MET A 33 0.87 -6.17 -1.77
N GLN A 34 -0.30 -5.99 -1.17
CA GLN A 34 -1.07 -7.10 -0.57
C GLN A 34 -1.46 -8.13 -1.64
N THR A 35 -1.90 -7.68 -2.83
CA THR A 35 -2.22 -8.58 -3.94
C THR A 35 -0.99 -9.35 -4.41
N ALA A 36 0.15 -8.69 -4.60
CA ALA A 36 1.39 -9.35 -5.02
C ALA A 36 1.88 -10.37 -3.98
N LEU A 37 1.84 -10.03 -2.70
CA LEU A 37 2.19 -10.95 -1.62
C LEU A 37 1.26 -12.17 -1.58
N TYR A 38 -0.04 -11.97 -1.76
CA TYR A 38 -1.01 -13.06 -1.80
C TYR A 38 -0.77 -13.99 -2.99
N GLN A 39 -0.50 -13.43 -4.17
CA GLN A 39 -0.16 -14.22 -5.36
C GLN A 39 1.13 -15.00 -5.17
N ASN A 40 2.18 -14.37 -4.62
CA ASN A 40 3.43 -15.06 -4.30
C ASN A 40 3.22 -16.21 -3.31
N ARG A 41 2.34 -16.00 -2.31
CA ARG A 41 2.01 -17.06 -1.36
C ARG A 41 1.34 -18.25 -2.03
N LEU A 42 0.35 -18.01 -2.89
CA LEU A 42 -0.32 -19.08 -3.64
C LEU A 42 0.63 -19.83 -4.57
N ALA A 43 1.50 -19.11 -5.29
CA ALA A 43 2.49 -19.71 -6.17
C ALA A 43 3.49 -20.57 -5.37
N LEU A 44 3.94 -20.07 -4.22
CA LEU A 44 4.83 -20.82 -3.34
C LEU A 44 4.14 -22.08 -2.77
N ASP A 45 2.89 -21.98 -2.33
CA ASP A 45 2.13 -23.12 -1.81
C ASP A 45 1.94 -24.19 -2.89
N TYR A 46 1.70 -23.79 -4.15
CA TYR A 46 1.66 -24.70 -5.30
C TYR A 46 3.01 -25.41 -5.53
N LEU A 47 4.10 -24.65 -5.60
CA LEU A 47 5.44 -25.21 -5.82
C LEU A 47 5.86 -26.16 -4.69
N LEU A 48 5.54 -25.83 -3.44
CA LEU A 48 5.84 -26.72 -2.31
C LEU A 48 5.03 -28.01 -2.35
N ALA A 49 3.78 -27.97 -2.83
CA ALA A 49 2.97 -29.18 -2.98
C ALA A 49 3.48 -30.09 -4.12
N GLU A 50 3.95 -29.52 -5.23
CA GLU A 50 4.44 -30.26 -6.39
C GLU A 50 5.89 -30.75 -6.22
N GLU A 51 6.77 -29.88 -5.72
CA GLU A 51 8.23 -30.08 -5.71
C GLU A 51 8.82 -30.26 -4.31
N GLY A 52 8.04 -30.05 -3.24
CA GLY A 52 8.53 -30.12 -1.85
C GLY A 52 9.07 -31.49 -1.42
N GLY A 53 8.74 -32.56 -2.15
CA GLY A 53 9.29 -33.91 -1.95
C GLY A 53 10.44 -34.28 -2.89
N VAL A 54 10.73 -33.48 -3.93
CA VAL A 54 11.72 -33.81 -4.96
C VAL A 54 13.15 -33.62 -4.46
N CYS A 55 13.37 -32.75 -3.47
CA CYS A 55 14.65 -32.55 -2.79
C CYS A 55 15.13 -33.78 -1.98
N SER A 56 14.28 -34.79 -1.78
CA SER A 56 14.64 -36.05 -1.09
C SER A 56 14.97 -37.19 -2.06
N LYS A 57 14.91 -36.94 -3.38
CA LYS A 57 14.98 -37.98 -4.42
C LYS A 57 16.38 -38.17 -5.02
N PHE A 58 17.36 -37.36 -4.62
CA PHE A 58 18.77 -37.46 -5.02
C PHE A 58 19.69 -37.36 -3.80
#